data_AF-A0A2E3YBV9-F1
#
_entry.id   AF-A0A2E3YBV9-F1
#
_cell.length_a   1.000
_cell.length_b   1.000
_cell.length_c   1.000
_cell.angle_alpha   90.00
_cell.angle_beta   90.00
_cell.angle_gamma   90.00
#
_symmetry.space_group_name_H-M   'P 1'
#
loop_
_entity.id
_entity.type
_entity.pdbx_description
1 polymer ?
#
loop_
_entity_poly.entity_id
_entity_poly.type
_entity_poly.pdbx_seq_one_letter_code
_entity_poly.pdbx_strand_id
1 'polypeptide(L)'
;MGWGFVLLLVVACGPEEEGPGPYELIEEQTWRAVNASHSGEDGLFVQATFHTLAYELSRLYAQAEKSELVHDQLRSRLQQFVYSYIDGRYPMEDGTDINSLYLQYLIYVNPSFDAGNPIEKSQFDVWRSEYVRRLLGIIYDIKYPLLRAQYDERWGNTLYSRLVFSVYVKNEEYEGPPLSVADLGSRTFLVDEDGNRYASSGTAGPYPYEYDRPETEHLGKETVYRLYFPNRKADRQTPIVTTSTSRLHLVVEDFGGVDQRQMTWDLPFEYPVVPYRRLPAPAPDPPSSR
;
A
#
# COMPACT_ATOMS: atom_id res chain seq x y z
N MET A 1 -0.46 -66.61 -30.55
CA MET A 1 0.36 -66.17 -29.39
C MET A 1 1.18 -64.98 -29.82
N GLY A 2 1.11 -63.87 -29.07
CA GLY A 2 2.06 -62.75 -29.13
C GLY A 2 1.70 -61.60 -30.09
N TRP A 3 0.71 -60.78 -29.74
CA TRP A 3 0.60 -59.41 -30.25
C TRP A 3 1.28 -58.49 -29.22
N GLY A 4 2.49 -58.02 -29.53
CA GLY A 4 3.22 -57.06 -28.72
C GLY A 4 2.73 -55.64 -29.03
N PHE A 5 1.97 -55.06 -28.11
CA PHE A 5 1.66 -53.63 -28.12
C PHE A 5 2.93 -52.86 -27.73
N VAL A 6 3.46 -52.06 -28.64
CA VAL A 6 4.45 -51.02 -28.33
C VAL A 6 3.66 -49.81 -27.83
N LEU A 7 3.70 -49.58 -26.51
CA LEU A 7 3.17 -48.38 -25.89
C LEU A 7 4.20 -47.25 -26.10
N LEU A 8 3.96 -46.38 -27.08
CA LEU A 8 4.66 -45.10 -27.22
C LEU A 8 4.13 -44.16 -26.12
N LEU A 9 4.92 -44.00 -25.07
CA LEU A 9 4.75 -42.94 -24.07
C LEU A 9 5.02 -41.59 -24.74
N VAL A 10 3.96 -40.95 -25.23
CA VAL A 10 3.98 -39.52 -25.55
C VAL A 10 4.01 -38.78 -24.22
N VAL A 11 5.20 -38.38 -23.79
CA VAL A 11 5.36 -37.40 -22.71
C VAL A 11 4.84 -36.08 -23.29
N ALA A 12 3.59 -35.74 -22.97
CA ALA A 12 3.07 -34.41 -23.17
C ALA A 12 3.90 -33.48 -22.29
N CYS A 13 4.80 -32.70 -22.90
CA CYS A 13 5.27 -31.47 -22.29
C CYS A 13 4.02 -30.60 -22.11
N GLY A 14 3.57 -30.45 -20.86
CA GLY A 14 2.67 -29.35 -20.53
C GLY A 14 3.34 -28.04 -20.93
N PRO A 15 2.58 -26.98 -21.26
CA PRO A 15 3.18 -25.67 -21.43
C PRO A 15 4.00 -25.37 -20.17
N GLU A 16 5.29 -25.05 -20.33
CA GLU A 16 6.06 -24.41 -19.27
C GLU A 16 5.21 -23.22 -18.82
N GLU A 17 4.77 -23.21 -17.56
CA GLU A 17 4.23 -21.99 -16.98
C GLU A 17 5.30 -20.93 -17.20
N GLU A 18 4.99 -19.92 -18.03
CA GLU A 18 5.89 -18.78 -18.21
C GLU A 18 6.19 -18.25 -16.80
N GLY A 19 7.46 -18.28 -16.44
CA GLY A 19 7.90 -17.84 -15.11
C GLY A 19 7.45 -16.40 -14.83
N PRO A 20 7.52 -15.97 -13.56
CA PRO A 20 7.04 -14.65 -13.17
C PRO A 20 7.68 -13.54 -14.02
N GLY A 21 6.85 -12.58 -14.39
CA GLY A 21 7.29 -11.44 -15.17
C GLY A 21 8.31 -10.57 -14.39
N PRO A 22 9.09 -9.75 -15.10
CA PRO A 22 10.10 -8.88 -14.48
C PRO A 22 9.52 -7.90 -13.47
N TYR A 23 8.31 -7.38 -13.66
CA TYR A 23 7.68 -6.51 -12.66
C TYR A 23 7.10 -7.31 -11.48
N GLU A 24 6.65 -8.55 -11.69
CA GLU A 24 6.28 -9.45 -10.58
C GLU A 24 7.47 -9.72 -9.66
N LEU A 25 8.66 -10.00 -10.23
CA LEU A 25 9.89 -10.18 -9.45
C LEU A 25 10.32 -8.91 -8.70
N ILE A 26 10.15 -7.74 -9.32
CA ILE A 26 10.42 -6.44 -8.68
C ILE A 26 9.46 -6.18 -7.54
N GLU A 27 8.18 -6.48 -7.73
CA GLU A 27 7.15 -6.36 -6.70
C GLU A 27 7.45 -7.26 -5.52
N GLU A 28 7.82 -8.52 -5.76
CA GLU A 28 8.18 -9.45 -4.69
C GLU A 28 9.40 -8.96 -3.88
N GLN A 29 10.44 -8.48 -4.57
CA GLN A 29 11.62 -7.91 -3.90
C GLN A 29 11.29 -6.65 -3.11
N THR A 30 10.43 -5.79 -3.68
CA THR A 30 9.96 -4.56 -3.01
C THR A 30 9.11 -4.90 -1.79
N TRP A 31 8.22 -5.90 -1.90
CA TRP A 31 7.39 -6.39 -0.82
C TRP A 31 8.25 -6.89 0.34
N ARG A 32 9.28 -7.70 0.07
CA ARG A 32 10.22 -8.17 1.11
C ARG A 32 10.88 -7.03 1.88
N ALA A 33 11.18 -5.91 1.23
CA ALA A 33 11.77 -4.75 1.90
C ALA A 33 10.78 -4.04 2.85
N VAL A 34 9.51 -3.93 2.45
CA VAL A 34 8.48 -3.21 3.22
C VAL A 34 7.65 -4.13 4.12
N ASN A 35 7.94 -5.41 4.16
CA ASN A 35 7.21 -6.41 4.93
C ASN A 35 8.03 -6.87 6.13
N ALA A 36 7.39 -6.92 7.29
CA ALA A 36 8.00 -7.41 8.51
C ALA A 36 7.03 -8.31 9.24
N SER A 37 7.55 -9.31 9.95
CA SER A 37 6.74 -10.32 10.62
C SER A 37 7.27 -10.67 11.99
N HIS A 38 6.40 -11.24 12.80
CA HIS A 38 6.67 -11.77 14.12
C HIS A 38 5.94 -13.12 14.28
N SER A 39 6.71 -14.19 14.43
CA SER A 39 6.20 -15.52 14.77
C SER A 39 6.35 -15.73 16.27
N GLY A 40 5.23 -15.98 16.96
CA GLY A 40 5.25 -16.35 18.38
C GLY A 40 5.35 -17.86 18.57
N GLU A 41 5.93 -18.29 19.69
CA GLU A 41 5.99 -19.71 20.09
C GLU A 41 4.60 -20.27 20.42
N ASP A 42 3.59 -19.41 20.55
CA ASP A 42 2.20 -19.75 20.84
C ASP A 42 1.41 -20.19 19.60
N GLY A 43 2.06 -20.34 18.43
CA GLY A 43 1.39 -20.76 17.20
C GLY A 43 0.64 -19.63 16.49
N LEU A 44 0.96 -18.36 16.79
CA LEU A 44 0.44 -17.21 16.08
C LEU A 44 1.52 -16.52 15.24
N PHE A 45 1.16 -16.21 14.00
CA PHE A 45 1.99 -15.44 13.08
C PHE A 45 1.33 -14.09 12.78
N VAL A 46 2.10 -13.01 12.95
CA VAL A 46 1.67 -11.66 12.59
C VAL A 46 2.64 -11.10 11.58
N GLN A 47 2.12 -10.51 10.51
CA GLN A 47 2.89 -9.86 9.47
C GLN A 47 2.27 -8.53 9.13
N ALA A 48 3.08 -7.51 8.92
CA ALA A 48 2.65 -6.21 8.46
C ALA A 48 3.42 -5.79 7.21
N THR A 49 2.68 -5.28 6.23
CA THR A 49 3.22 -4.66 5.03
C THR A 49 3.05 -3.16 5.12
N PHE A 50 4.15 -2.42 5.05
CA PHE A 50 4.15 -0.96 5.03
C PHE A 50 3.96 -0.45 3.59
N HIS A 51 2.81 0.13 3.31
CA HIS A 51 2.47 0.65 1.99
C HIS A 51 3.15 1.99 1.73
N THR A 52 4.37 1.95 1.21
CA THR A 52 5.07 3.12 0.66
C THR A 52 4.63 3.38 -0.78
N LEU A 53 4.90 4.58 -1.31
CA LEU A 53 4.60 4.87 -2.72
C LEU A 53 5.37 3.93 -3.64
N ALA A 54 6.63 3.62 -3.32
CA ALA A 54 7.42 2.69 -4.13
C ALA A 54 6.77 1.29 -4.19
N TYR A 55 6.32 0.76 -3.05
CA TYR A 55 5.64 -0.54 -3.04
C TYR A 55 4.32 -0.51 -3.81
N GLU A 56 3.54 0.57 -3.68
CA GLU A 56 2.31 0.73 -4.44
C GLU A 56 2.56 0.86 -5.95
N LEU A 57 3.64 1.54 -6.36
CA LEU A 57 4.07 1.55 -7.76
C LEU A 57 4.46 0.16 -8.23
N SER A 58 5.33 -0.57 -7.52
CA SER A 58 5.75 -1.91 -7.94
C SER A 58 4.55 -2.84 -8.11
N ARG A 59 3.59 -2.78 -7.18
CA ARG A 59 2.35 -3.55 -7.24
C ARG A 59 1.49 -3.20 -8.45
N LEU A 60 1.30 -1.91 -8.74
CA LEU A 60 0.54 -1.48 -9.92
C LEU A 60 1.20 -1.88 -11.23
N TYR A 61 2.54 -1.86 -11.30
CA TYR A 61 3.28 -2.33 -12.47
C TYR A 61 3.19 -3.84 -12.65
N ALA A 62 3.35 -4.63 -11.58
CA ALA A 62 3.20 -6.08 -11.62
C ALA A 62 1.78 -6.50 -12.03
N GLN A 63 0.76 -5.86 -11.46
CA GLN A 63 -0.64 -6.10 -11.85
C GLN A 63 -0.91 -5.74 -13.31
N ALA A 64 -0.29 -4.66 -13.78
CA ALA A 64 -0.43 -4.21 -15.16
C ALA A 64 0.28 -5.16 -16.14
N GLU A 65 1.47 -5.66 -15.80
CA GLU A 65 2.15 -6.71 -16.57
C GLU A 65 1.30 -7.98 -16.65
N LYS A 66 0.84 -8.50 -15.50
CA LYS A 66 0.00 -9.69 -15.41
C LYS A 66 -1.32 -9.57 -16.17
N SER A 67 -1.85 -8.35 -16.28
CA SER A 67 -3.10 -8.08 -16.98
C SER A 67 -2.88 -7.53 -18.40
N GLU A 68 -1.65 -7.58 -18.91
CA GLU A 68 -1.25 -7.09 -20.24
C GLU A 68 -1.70 -5.65 -20.54
N LEU A 69 -1.69 -4.79 -19.52
CA LEU A 69 -2.13 -3.41 -19.68
C LEU A 69 -1.11 -2.59 -20.45
N VAL A 70 -1.63 -1.67 -21.26
CA VAL A 70 -0.80 -0.68 -21.97
C VAL A 70 -0.46 0.50 -21.06
N HIS A 71 0.53 1.30 -21.46
CA HIS A 71 1.03 2.42 -20.65
C HIS A 71 -0.06 3.41 -20.19
N ASP A 72 -1.00 3.76 -21.06
CA ASP A 72 -2.07 4.71 -20.72
C ASP A 72 -3.04 4.14 -19.68
N GLN A 73 -3.29 2.82 -19.71
CA GLN A 73 -4.10 2.14 -18.70
C GLN A 73 -3.39 2.12 -17.34
N LEU A 74 -2.09 1.80 -17.31
CA LEU A 74 -1.28 1.90 -16.08
C LEU A 74 -1.28 3.33 -15.54
N ARG A 75 -1.10 4.34 -16.41
CA ARG A 75 -1.15 5.75 -16.02
C ARG A 75 -2.50 6.12 -15.40
N SER A 76 -3.60 5.63 -15.97
CA SER A 76 -4.95 5.82 -15.40
C SER A 76 -5.09 5.17 -14.03
N ARG A 77 -4.56 3.95 -13.83
CA ARG A 77 -4.54 3.29 -12.51
C ARG A 77 -3.74 4.09 -11.47
N LEU A 78 -2.59 4.63 -11.87
CA LEU A 78 -1.78 5.49 -11.01
C LEU A 78 -2.49 6.80 -10.66
N GLN A 79 -3.20 7.41 -11.61
CA GLN A 79 -4.06 8.57 -11.34
C GLN A 79 -5.13 8.24 -10.31
N GLN A 80 -5.85 7.13 -10.50
CA GLN A 80 -6.89 6.67 -9.58
C GLN A 80 -6.33 6.39 -8.18
N PHE A 81 -5.17 5.76 -8.10
CA PHE A 81 -4.45 5.55 -6.85
C PHE A 81 -4.18 6.88 -6.14
N VAL A 82 -3.59 7.87 -6.82
CA VAL A 82 -3.34 9.19 -6.22
C VAL A 82 -4.66 9.83 -5.75
N TYR A 83 -5.70 9.81 -6.59
CA TYR A 83 -7.02 10.34 -6.25
C TYR A 83 -7.60 9.71 -4.98
N SER A 84 -7.44 8.40 -4.80
CA SER A 84 -7.94 7.70 -3.60
C SER A 84 -7.36 8.23 -2.28
N TYR A 85 -6.14 8.78 -2.30
CA TYR A 85 -5.54 9.42 -1.13
C TYR A 85 -5.95 10.88 -1.03
N ILE A 86 -5.82 11.66 -2.10
CA ILE A 86 -6.06 13.11 -2.02
C ILE A 86 -7.54 13.48 -1.77
N ASP A 87 -8.45 12.62 -2.23
CA ASP A 87 -9.90 12.75 -2.00
C ASP A 87 -10.40 11.81 -0.89
N GLY A 88 -9.48 11.13 -0.20
CA GLY A 88 -9.82 10.26 0.92
C GLY A 88 -10.56 11.00 2.03
N ARG A 89 -11.30 10.27 2.86
CA ARG A 89 -11.90 10.82 4.08
C ARG A 89 -10.86 10.81 5.20
N TYR A 90 -10.84 11.87 5.99
CA TYR A 90 -9.87 12.11 7.05
C TYR A 90 -10.63 12.45 8.34
N PRO A 91 -10.33 11.79 9.47
CA PRO A 91 -10.87 12.17 10.76
C PRO A 91 -10.42 13.59 11.16
N MET A 92 -11.39 14.46 11.46
CA MET A 92 -11.12 15.81 11.94
C MET A 92 -10.55 15.82 13.36
N GLU A 93 -10.99 14.90 14.20
CA GLU A 93 -10.67 14.85 15.64
C GLU A 93 -9.15 14.76 15.89
N ASP A 94 -8.45 14.07 14.99
CA ASP A 94 -7.01 13.81 15.07
C ASP A 94 -6.17 14.80 14.25
N GLY A 95 -6.79 15.84 13.67
CA GLY A 95 -6.10 16.86 12.87
C GLY A 95 -5.56 16.36 11.53
N THR A 96 -6.11 15.25 11.03
CA THR A 96 -5.68 14.62 9.77
C THR A 96 -6.39 15.20 8.56
N ASP A 97 -7.46 15.95 8.79
CA ASP A 97 -8.28 16.66 7.81
C ASP A 97 -7.46 17.60 6.93
N ILE A 98 -6.38 18.18 7.46
CA ILE A 98 -5.42 18.99 6.71
C ILE A 98 -4.82 18.26 5.51
N ASN A 99 -4.80 16.93 5.51
CA ASN A 99 -4.35 16.18 4.35
C ASN A 99 -5.37 16.26 3.22
N SER A 100 -6.68 16.38 3.46
CA SER A 100 -7.68 16.51 2.39
C SER A 100 -7.34 17.64 1.42
N LEU A 101 -7.20 17.32 0.14
CA LEU A 101 -6.86 18.32 -0.88
C LEU A 101 -8.00 19.34 -1.06
N TYR A 102 -9.24 18.91 -0.84
CA TYR A 102 -10.41 19.79 -0.78
C TYR A 102 -10.27 20.85 0.33
N LEU A 103 -9.94 20.43 1.56
CA LEU A 103 -9.75 21.36 2.67
C LEU A 103 -8.55 22.28 2.44
N GLN A 104 -7.46 21.78 1.86
CA GLN A 104 -6.33 22.63 1.46
C GLN A 104 -6.74 23.68 0.43
N TYR A 105 -7.59 23.34 -0.53
CA TYR A 105 -8.11 24.31 -1.49
C TYR A 105 -8.94 25.40 -0.81
N LEU A 106 -9.85 25.01 0.09
CA LEU A 106 -10.64 25.96 0.87
C LEU A 106 -9.74 26.90 1.69
N ILE A 107 -8.74 26.37 2.39
CA ILE A 107 -7.94 27.18 3.32
C ILE A 107 -6.95 28.08 2.59
N TYR A 108 -6.26 27.56 1.58
CA TYR A 108 -5.07 28.21 1.00
C TYR A 108 -5.29 28.81 -0.39
N VAL A 109 -6.36 28.43 -1.09
CA VAL A 109 -6.57 28.86 -2.49
C VAL A 109 -7.82 29.70 -2.64
N ASN A 110 -8.98 29.20 -2.21
CA ASN A 110 -10.25 29.93 -2.27
C ASN A 110 -11.15 29.63 -1.06
N PRO A 111 -11.06 30.44 0.02
CA PRO A 111 -11.91 30.31 1.21
C PRO A 111 -13.40 30.56 1.00
N SER A 112 -13.78 31.19 -0.11
CA SER A 112 -15.17 31.49 -0.45
C SER A 112 -15.74 30.52 -1.49
N PHE A 113 -15.04 29.41 -1.76
CA PHE A 113 -15.45 28.41 -2.76
C PHE A 113 -16.84 27.83 -2.47
N ASP A 114 -17.72 27.88 -3.47
CA ASP A 114 -19.03 27.22 -3.47
C ASP A 114 -19.04 25.99 -4.39
N ALA A 115 -19.11 24.81 -3.78
CA ALA A 115 -19.21 23.53 -4.50
C ALA A 115 -20.48 23.39 -5.35
N GLY A 116 -21.53 24.17 -5.04
CA GLY A 116 -22.77 24.24 -5.80
C GLY A 116 -22.67 25.07 -7.08
N ASN A 117 -21.68 25.96 -7.18
CA ASN A 117 -21.42 26.77 -8.37
C ASN A 117 -20.61 25.95 -9.40
N PRO A 118 -21.16 25.66 -10.60
CA PRO A 118 -20.47 24.84 -11.60
C PRO A 118 -19.15 25.43 -12.09
N ILE A 119 -19.02 26.77 -12.11
CA ILE A 119 -17.80 27.45 -12.58
C ILE A 119 -16.69 27.26 -11.56
N GLU A 120 -16.99 27.49 -10.28
CA GLU A 120 -16.02 27.34 -9.21
C GLU A 120 -15.61 25.88 -9.07
N LYS A 121 -16.57 24.95 -9.11
CA LYS A 121 -16.28 23.50 -9.11
C LYS A 121 -15.31 23.11 -10.23
N SER A 122 -15.52 23.63 -11.45
CA SER A 122 -14.60 23.40 -12.58
C SER A 122 -13.18 23.93 -12.30
N GLN A 123 -13.05 25.09 -11.65
CA GLN A 123 -11.74 25.62 -11.26
C GLN A 123 -11.03 24.72 -10.23
N PHE A 124 -11.77 24.22 -9.23
CA PHE A 124 -11.25 23.25 -8.27
C PHE A 124 -10.80 21.96 -8.98
N ASP A 125 -11.61 21.42 -9.88
CA ASP A 125 -11.29 20.19 -10.62
C ASP A 125 -10.04 20.36 -11.49
N VAL A 126 -9.84 21.52 -12.11
CA VAL A 126 -8.61 21.85 -12.85
C VAL A 126 -7.41 21.92 -11.93
N TRP A 127 -7.51 22.62 -10.79
CA TRP A 127 -6.42 22.73 -9.82
C TRP A 127 -6.04 21.36 -9.24
N ARG A 128 -7.04 20.55 -8.86
CA ARG A 128 -6.88 19.17 -8.39
C ARG A 128 -6.22 18.29 -9.46
N SER A 129 -6.64 18.39 -10.71
CA SER A 129 -6.06 17.63 -11.83
C SER A 129 -4.61 18.04 -12.10
N GLU A 130 -4.29 19.33 -11.98
CA GLU A 130 -2.94 19.85 -12.13
C GLU A 130 -2.01 19.35 -11.03
N TYR A 131 -2.47 19.27 -9.78
CA TYR A 131 -1.73 18.64 -8.68
C TYR A 131 -1.34 17.19 -9.02
N VAL A 132 -2.32 16.37 -9.44
CA VAL A 132 -2.07 14.97 -9.82
C VAL A 132 -1.13 14.88 -11.02
N ARG A 133 -1.31 15.74 -12.02
CA ARG A 133 -0.45 15.79 -13.20
C ARG A 133 1.01 16.07 -12.82
N ARG A 134 1.26 16.98 -11.89
CA ARG A 134 2.63 17.31 -11.41
C ARG A 134 3.27 16.13 -10.68
N LEU A 135 2.56 15.50 -9.76
CA LEU A 135 3.06 14.31 -9.05
C LEU A 135 3.41 13.17 -10.01
N LEU A 136 2.54 12.89 -10.99
CA LEU A 136 2.82 11.88 -12.00
C LEU A 136 4.00 12.27 -12.89
N GLY A 137 4.14 13.56 -13.20
CA GLY A 137 5.33 14.09 -13.88
C GLY A 137 6.61 13.77 -13.12
N ILE A 138 6.60 13.93 -11.79
CA ILE A 138 7.72 13.56 -10.92
C ILE A 138 7.96 12.05 -10.91
N ILE A 139 6.91 11.22 -10.79
CA ILE A 139 7.01 9.76 -10.85
C ILE A 139 7.66 9.30 -12.16
N TYR A 140 7.26 9.88 -13.29
CA TYR A 140 7.74 9.50 -14.62
C TYR A 140 9.03 10.20 -15.07
N ASP A 141 9.63 11.07 -14.25
CA ASP A 141 10.89 11.74 -14.58
C ASP A 141 12.03 10.72 -14.75
N ILE A 142 12.56 10.64 -15.97
CA ILE A 142 13.62 9.71 -16.38
C ILE A 142 14.95 9.95 -15.68
N LYS A 143 15.15 11.13 -15.07
CA LYS A 143 16.38 11.48 -14.36
C LYS A 143 16.57 10.70 -13.07
N TYR A 144 15.48 10.17 -12.50
CA TYR A 144 15.49 9.47 -11.22
C TYR A 144 15.14 7.99 -11.42
N PRO A 145 15.38 7.11 -10.43
CA PRO A 145 14.79 5.76 -10.41
C PRO A 145 13.27 5.80 -10.27
N LEU A 146 12.57 4.77 -10.78
CA LEU A 146 11.11 4.69 -10.64
C LEU A 146 10.72 4.49 -9.18
N LEU A 147 11.31 3.48 -8.54
CA LEU A 147 11.16 3.18 -7.12
C LEU A 147 12.19 3.97 -6.33
N ARG A 148 11.74 4.70 -5.32
CA ARG A 148 12.58 5.56 -4.48
C ARG A 148 11.94 5.74 -3.12
N ALA A 149 12.76 5.99 -2.11
CA ALA A 149 12.29 6.28 -0.76
C ALA A 149 11.48 7.58 -0.67
N GLN A 150 11.72 8.54 -1.58
CA GLN A 150 11.06 9.84 -1.58
C GLN A 150 10.78 10.37 -2.98
N TYR A 151 9.55 10.85 -3.20
CA TYR A 151 9.08 11.47 -4.44
C TYR A 151 8.87 12.97 -4.24
N ASP A 152 8.24 13.33 -3.11
CA ASP A 152 8.17 14.68 -2.57
C ASP A 152 8.04 14.60 -1.04
N GLU A 153 7.66 15.70 -0.38
CA GLU A 153 7.50 15.75 1.08
C GLU A 153 6.35 14.89 1.62
N ARG A 154 5.34 14.58 0.79
CA ARG A 154 4.11 13.84 1.17
C ARG A 154 4.13 12.40 0.68
N TRP A 155 4.92 12.11 -0.34
CA TRP A 155 4.98 10.84 -1.05
C TRP A 155 6.37 10.20 -0.96
N GLY A 156 6.41 8.94 -0.54
CA GLY A 156 7.64 8.21 -0.26
C GLY A 156 7.33 7.07 0.71
N ASN A 157 7.96 7.09 1.88
CA ASN A 157 7.54 6.25 3.01
C ASN A 157 6.10 6.55 3.46
N THR A 158 5.55 7.71 3.11
CA THR A 158 4.13 8.04 3.31
C THR A 158 3.34 8.02 2.01
N LEU A 159 2.04 7.77 2.13
CA LEU A 159 1.05 7.98 1.09
C LEU A 159 0.21 9.19 1.46
N TYR A 160 0.69 10.36 1.04
CA TYR A 160 0.06 11.64 1.30
C TYR A 160 -0.04 11.95 2.80
N SER A 161 1.13 11.94 3.46
CA SER A 161 1.31 12.09 4.91
C SER A 161 0.63 11.02 5.78
N ARG A 162 0.23 9.89 5.20
CA ARG A 162 -0.25 8.70 5.94
C ARG A 162 0.80 7.61 5.91
N LEU A 163 1.04 6.98 7.06
CA LEU A 163 1.76 5.73 7.18
C LEU A 163 0.71 4.63 7.16
N VAL A 164 0.77 3.74 6.17
CA VAL A 164 -0.32 2.82 5.86
C VAL A 164 0.16 1.39 5.99
N PHE A 165 -0.52 0.59 6.80
CA PHE A 165 -0.16 -0.80 7.04
C PHE A 165 -1.33 -1.73 6.75
N SER A 166 -1.06 -2.83 6.05
CA SER A 166 -1.94 -4.00 6.08
C SER A 166 -1.32 -5.03 7.02
N VAL A 167 -2.08 -5.49 7.99
CA VAL A 167 -1.64 -6.46 9.00
C VAL A 167 -2.40 -7.76 8.79
N TYR A 168 -1.64 -8.82 8.60
CA TYR A 168 -2.09 -10.19 8.40
C TYR A 168 -1.80 -10.96 9.69
N VAL A 169 -2.83 -11.59 10.24
CA VAL A 169 -2.72 -12.44 11.42
C VAL A 169 -3.16 -13.84 11.02
N LYS A 170 -2.32 -14.82 11.30
CA LYS A 170 -2.57 -16.22 10.96
C LYS A 170 -2.45 -17.10 12.19
N ASN A 171 -3.41 -18.00 12.33
CA ASN A 171 -3.36 -19.08 13.28
C ASN A 171 -2.57 -20.25 12.65
N GLU A 172 -1.42 -20.56 13.22
CA GLU A 172 -0.49 -21.61 12.78
C GLU A 172 -0.44 -22.80 13.75
N GLU A 173 -1.51 -23.03 14.54
CA GLU A 173 -1.64 -24.06 15.61
C GLU A 173 -1.74 -23.47 17.03
N TYR A 174 -2.33 -22.28 17.19
CA TYR A 174 -2.62 -21.73 18.52
C TYR A 174 -3.69 -22.56 19.25
N GLU A 175 -3.34 -23.11 20.41
CA GLU A 175 -4.19 -24.00 21.23
C GLU A 175 -4.89 -23.29 22.41
N GLY A 176 -4.68 -21.98 22.58
CA GLY A 176 -5.25 -21.21 23.69
C GLY A 176 -6.73 -20.83 23.54
N PRO A 177 -7.27 -19.99 24.43
CA PRO A 177 -8.65 -19.51 24.34
C PRO A 177 -8.89 -18.66 23.09
N PRO A 178 -10.13 -18.61 22.54
CA PRO A 178 -10.46 -17.81 21.37
C PRO A 178 -9.96 -16.37 21.49
N LEU A 179 -9.25 -15.90 20.46
CA LEU A 179 -8.66 -14.57 20.44
C LEU A 179 -9.60 -13.59 19.74
N SER A 180 -9.96 -12.51 20.44
CA SER A 180 -10.65 -11.37 19.84
C SER A 180 -9.73 -10.73 18.79
N VAL A 181 -10.28 -10.48 17.61
CA VAL A 181 -9.61 -9.73 16.54
C VAL A 181 -10.29 -8.40 16.24
N ALA A 182 -11.54 -8.23 16.66
CA ALA A 182 -12.35 -7.06 16.33
C ALA A 182 -11.78 -5.73 16.88
N ASP A 183 -10.94 -5.79 17.92
CA ASP A 183 -10.30 -4.68 18.62
C ASP A 183 -8.79 -4.55 18.32
N LEU A 184 -8.24 -5.36 17.41
CA LEU A 184 -6.80 -5.35 17.09
C LEU A 184 -6.29 -3.97 16.67
N GLY A 185 -7.08 -3.21 15.91
CA GLY A 185 -6.70 -1.86 15.51
C GLY A 185 -6.41 -0.93 16.70
N SER A 186 -7.13 -1.11 17.82
CA SER A 186 -6.96 -0.31 19.04
C SER A 186 -5.79 -0.78 19.91
N ARG A 187 -5.33 -2.03 19.73
CA ARG A 187 -4.12 -2.56 20.40
C ARG A 187 -2.86 -2.46 19.54
N THR A 188 -2.97 -1.88 18.35
CA THR A 188 -1.84 -1.75 17.43
C THR A 188 -1.34 -0.33 17.39
N PHE A 189 -0.06 -0.16 17.70
CA PHE A 189 0.57 1.14 17.85
C PHE A 189 1.77 1.25 16.91
N LEU A 190 1.92 2.43 16.34
CA LEU A 190 3.16 2.82 15.69
C LEU A 190 4.13 3.32 16.76
N VAL A 191 5.37 2.87 16.73
CA VAL A 191 6.41 3.30 17.66
C VAL A 191 7.61 3.84 16.88
N ASP A 192 8.03 5.07 17.17
CA ASP A 192 9.21 5.68 16.55
C ASP A 192 10.51 5.20 17.19
N GLU A 193 11.65 5.64 16.63
CA GLU A 193 12.98 5.27 17.12
C GLU A 193 13.31 5.77 18.54
N ASP A 194 12.56 6.77 19.03
CA ASP A 194 12.67 7.30 20.39
C ASP A 194 11.74 6.55 21.39
N GLY A 195 10.94 5.59 20.92
CA GLY A 195 9.99 4.85 21.74
C GLY A 195 8.64 5.56 21.95
N ASN A 196 8.38 6.66 21.23
CA ASN A 196 7.08 7.34 21.30
C ASN A 196 6.02 6.49 20.61
N ARG A 197 4.87 6.34 21.27
CA ARG A 197 3.76 5.53 20.79
C ARG A 197 2.67 6.41 20.15
N TYR A 198 2.16 5.97 19.01
CA TYR A 198 1.11 6.67 18.25
C TYR A 198 -0.04 5.71 17.95
N ALA A 199 -1.26 6.19 18.16
CA ALA A 199 -2.47 5.45 17.82
C ALA A 199 -2.83 5.61 16.33
N SER A 200 -3.49 4.60 15.80
CA SER A 200 -4.07 4.63 14.46
C SER A 200 -5.27 5.59 14.42
N SER A 201 -5.56 6.13 13.23
CA SER A 201 -6.63 7.10 13.02
C SER A 201 -7.38 6.81 11.74
N GLY A 202 -8.69 6.64 11.85
CA GLY A 202 -9.56 6.34 10.71
C GLY A 202 -11.01 6.71 10.95
N THR A 203 -11.85 6.51 9.93
CA THR A 203 -13.27 6.91 9.99
C THR A 203 -14.17 5.88 10.67
N ALA A 204 -13.62 4.71 11.00
CA ALA A 204 -14.27 3.62 11.72
C ALA A 204 -13.47 3.27 12.99
N GLY A 205 -13.23 4.26 13.85
CA GLY A 205 -12.32 4.13 15.00
C GLY A 205 -10.85 4.05 14.55
N PRO A 206 -10.09 3.01 14.94
CA PRO A 206 -8.69 2.87 14.52
C PRO A 206 -8.54 2.51 13.02
N TYR A 207 -9.63 2.04 12.40
CA TYR A 207 -9.62 1.57 11.01
C TYR A 207 -9.96 2.70 10.04
N PRO A 208 -9.27 2.79 8.88
CA PRO A 208 -9.54 3.84 7.90
C PRO A 208 -11.00 3.85 7.46
N TYR A 209 -11.56 2.68 7.17
CA TYR A 209 -12.96 2.45 6.80
C TYR A 209 -13.49 1.18 7.48
N GLU A 210 -14.82 1.01 7.52
CA GLU A 210 -15.45 -0.18 8.12
C GLU A 210 -14.99 -1.50 7.50
N TYR A 211 -14.75 -1.53 6.19
CA TYR A 211 -14.28 -2.73 5.49
C TYR A 211 -12.80 -3.08 5.76
N ASP A 212 -12.05 -2.18 6.40
CA ASP A 212 -10.66 -2.44 6.81
C ASP A 212 -10.57 -3.11 8.19
N ARG A 213 -11.71 -3.29 8.87
CA ARG A 213 -11.84 -4.00 10.15
C ARG A 213 -11.92 -5.51 9.90
N PRO A 214 -11.42 -6.35 10.83
CA PRO A 214 -11.70 -7.78 10.80
C PRO A 214 -13.21 -8.05 10.75
N GLU A 215 -13.63 -8.86 9.78
CA GLU A 215 -15.05 -9.18 9.57
C GLU A 215 -15.63 -10.07 10.68
N THR A 216 -14.77 -10.83 11.37
CA THR A 216 -15.14 -11.75 12.44
C THR A 216 -14.75 -11.21 13.80
N GLU A 217 -15.47 -11.65 14.83
CA GLU A 217 -15.15 -11.27 16.22
C GLU A 217 -13.88 -11.97 16.71
N HIS A 218 -13.72 -13.24 16.34
CA HIS A 218 -12.63 -14.11 16.78
C HIS A 218 -11.73 -14.52 15.62
N LEU A 219 -10.46 -14.82 15.93
CA LEU A 219 -9.49 -15.31 14.96
C LEU A 219 -9.92 -16.70 14.44
N GLY A 220 -10.10 -16.80 13.12
CA GLY A 220 -10.26 -18.07 12.42
C GLY A 220 -8.91 -18.65 11.99
N LYS A 221 -8.78 -19.04 10.72
CA LYS A 221 -7.50 -19.44 10.13
C LYS A 221 -6.58 -18.23 9.92
N GLU A 222 -7.16 -17.16 9.40
CA GLU A 222 -6.47 -15.90 9.14
C GLU A 222 -7.44 -14.73 9.28
N THR A 223 -6.89 -13.55 9.52
CA THR A 223 -7.62 -12.29 9.45
C THR A 223 -6.68 -11.21 8.91
N VAL A 224 -7.26 -10.22 8.25
CA VAL A 224 -6.53 -9.06 7.74
C VAL A 224 -7.24 -7.81 8.20
N TYR A 225 -6.46 -6.81 8.60
CA TYR A 225 -6.97 -5.48 8.87
C TYR A 225 -5.99 -4.43 8.37
N ARG A 226 -6.49 -3.22 8.17
CA ARG A 226 -5.68 -2.11 7.68
C ARG A 226 -5.70 -0.96 8.67
N LEU A 227 -4.56 -0.31 8.87
CA LEU A 227 -4.42 0.83 9.77
C LEU A 227 -3.67 1.95 9.10
N TYR A 228 -4.12 3.18 9.33
CA TYR A 228 -3.39 4.39 8.96
C TYR A 228 -2.95 5.13 10.21
N PHE A 229 -1.72 5.62 10.19
CA PHE A 229 -1.19 6.54 11.18
C PHE A 229 -0.91 7.87 10.48
N PRO A 230 -1.43 8.99 11.00
CA PRO A 230 -1.04 10.30 10.52
C PRO A 230 0.46 10.48 10.74
N ASN A 231 1.19 10.94 9.73
CA ASN A 231 2.61 11.22 9.90
C ASN A 231 2.83 12.53 10.68
N ARG A 232 2.40 12.57 11.94
CA ARG A 232 2.44 13.71 12.86
C ARG A 232 2.64 13.23 14.31
N LYS A 233 3.54 13.87 15.03
CA LYS A 233 3.73 13.69 16.47
C LYS A 233 2.58 14.33 17.25
N ALA A 234 2.62 14.24 18.58
CA ALA A 234 1.56 14.73 19.46
C ALA A 234 1.24 16.25 19.29
N ASP A 235 2.21 17.04 18.82
CA ASP A 235 2.02 18.46 18.49
C ASP A 235 1.22 18.71 17.20
N ARG A 236 0.86 17.65 16.47
CA ARG A 236 0.14 17.66 15.19
C ARG A 236 0.87 18.38 14.05
N GLN A 237 2.14 18.75 14.23
CA GLN A 237 2.93 19.52 13.27
C GLN A 237 4.18 18.76 12.83
N THR A 238 4.92 18.22 13.79
CA THR A 238 6.19 17.55 13.54
C THR A 238 5.93 16.17 12.92
N PRO A 239 6.54 15.79 11.79
CA PRO A 239 6.37 14.46 11.24
C PRO A 239 6.97 13.35 12.14
N ILE A 240 6.36 12.16 12.13
CA ILE A 240 6.91 10.96 12.80
C ILE A 240 8.07 10.40 11.98
N VAL A 241 7.81 10.15 10.69
CA VAL A 241 8.76 9.65 9.70
C VAL A 241 9.19 10.82 8.81
N THR A 242 10.50 10.98 8.69
CA THR A 242 11.18 11.94 7.82
C THR A 242 12.27 11.22 7.02
N THR A 243 13.05 11.98 6.25
CA THR A 243 14.23 11.44 5.55
C THR A 243 15.37 11.05 6.48
N SER A 244 15.37 11.53 7.72
CA SER A 244 16.40 11.20 8.72
C SER A 244 15.99 10.06 9.65
N THR A 245 14.74 9.60 9.59
CA THR A 245 14.27 8.49 10.42
C THR A 245 15.00 7.21 10.02
N SER A 246 15.58 6.53 11.00
CA SER A 246 16.39 5.33 10.78
C SER A 246 15.62 4.04 11.04
N ARG A 247 14.57 4.10 11.87
CA ARG A 247 13.81 2.93 12.28
C ARG A 247 12.35 3.27 12.57
N LEU A 248 11.49 2.27 12.35
CA LEU A 248 10.07 2.34 12.66
C LEU A 248 9.59 0.97 13.14
N HIS A 249 8.64 0.97 14.08
CA HIS A 249 8.04 -0.24 14.60
C HIS A 249 6.51 -0.18 14.53
N LEU A 250 5.90 -1.34 14.32
CA LEU A 250 4.47 -1.56 14.52
C LEU A 250 4.33 -2.64 15.59
N VAL A 251 3.64 -2.32 16.67
CA VAL A 251 3.52 -3.18 17.85
C VAL A 251 2.06 -3.53 18.06
N VAL A 252 1.75 -4.82 18.07
CA VAL A 252 0.44 -5.34 18.49
C VAL A 252 0.58 -5.82 19.94
N GLU A 253 -0.14 -5.18 20.86
CA GLU A 253 -0.08 -5.51 22.28
C GLU A 253 -1.11 -6.56 22.67
N ASP A 254 -0.88 -7.27 23.78
CA ASP A 254 -1.81 -8.18 24.48
C ASP A 254 -2.46 -9.27 23.61
N PHE A 255 -1.73 -9.85 22.64
CA PHE A 255 -2.31 -10.78 21.66
C PHE A 255 -1.69 -12.17 21.72
N GLY A 256 -2.52 -13.19 22.00
CA GLY A 256 -2.06 -14.57 22.21
C GLY A 256 -1.45 -14.82 23.59
N GLY A 257 -1.72 -13.96 24.58
CA GLY A 257 -1.08 -14.05 25.90
C GLY A 257 0.38 -13.56 25.91
N VAL A 258 0.82 -12.89 24.83
CA VAL A 258 2.11 -12.20 24.73
C VAL A 258 1.88 -10.69 24.85
N ASP A 259 2.71 -10.02 25.65
CA ASP A 259 2.61 -8.59 25.91
C ASP A 259 2.71 -7.76 24.63
N GLN A 260 3.68 -8.09 23.75
CA GLN A 260 3.96 -7.33 22.54
C GLN A 260 4.45 -8.22 21.39
N ARG A 261 3.87 -8.01 20.20
CA ARG A 261 4.37 -8.52 18.92
C ARG A 261 4.85 -7.34 18.09
N GLN A 262 6.16 -7.29 17.85
CA GLN A 262 6.79 -6.15 17.19
C GLN A 262 7.28 -6.52 15.79
N MET A 263 6.81 -5.76 14.80
CA MET A 263 7.37 -5.70 13.45
C MET A 263 8.27 -4.47 13.33
N THR A 264 9.46 -4.63 12.74
CA THR A 264 10.48 -3.57 12.67
C THR A 264 10.93 -3.36 11.24
N TRP A 265 11.10 -2.10 10.85
CA TRP A 265 11.71 -1.70 9.58
C TRP A 265 12.88 -0.77 9.83
N ASP A 266 13.98 -1.01 9.13
CA ASP A 266 15.10 -0.08 9.02
C ASP A 266 14.86 0.82 7.79
N LEU A 267 15.10 2.12 7.95
CA LEU A 267 14.84 3.16 6.95
C LEU A 267 16.14 3.92 6.60
N PRO A 268 16.25 4.45 5.37
CA PRO A 268 15.29 4.34 4.27
C PRO A 268 15.30 2.94 3.65
N PHE A 269 14.17 2.54 3.05
CA PHE A 269 14.09 1.29 2.30
C PHE A 269 15.01 1.31 1.08
N GLU A 270 15.69 0.19 0.84
CA GLU A 270 16.42 -0.09 -0.39
C GLU A 270 15.50 -0.85 -1.36
N TYR A 271 15.29 -0.27 -2.54
CA TYR A 271 14.40 -0.84 -3.55
C TYR A 271 15.17 -1.41 -4.74
N PRO A 272 14.66 -2.48 -5.38
CA PRO A 272 15.28 -3.04 -6.56
C PRO A 272 15.28 -2.04 -7.73
N VAL A 273 16.26 -2.19 -8.62
CA VAL A 273 16.35 -1.39 -9.84
C VAL A 273 15.28 -1.86 -10.82
N VAL A 274 14.48 -0.91 -11.30
CA VAL A 274 13.48 -1.16 -12.35
C VAL A 274 14.13 -0.96 -13.72
N PRO A 275 14.24 -2.00 -14.56
CA PRO A 275 15.02 -1.96 -15.80
C PRO A 275 14.37 -1.09 -16.89
N TYR A 276 13.04 -0.99 -16.91
CA TYR A 276 12.29 -0.16 -17.85
C TYR A 276 11.03 0.40 -17.16
N ARG A 277 10.60 1.58 -17.60
CA ARG A 277 9.43 2.29 -17.03
C ARG A 277 8.17 2.16 -17.88
N ARG A 278 8.32 1.71 -19.12
CA ARG A 278 7.20 1.55 -20.06
C ARG A 278 6.89 0.07 -20.16
N LEU A 279 5.61 -0.27 -19.99
CA LEU A 279 5.09 -1.55 -20.43
C LEU A 279 5.19 -1.61 -21.97
N PRO A 280 5.35 -2.80 -22.57
CA PRO A 280 5.34 -2.96 -24.02
C PRO A 280 4.12 -2.25 -24.64
N ALA A 281 4.32 -1.58 -25.77
CA ALA A 281 3.19 -1.10 -26.56
C ALA A 281 2.41 -2.31 -27.11
N PRO A 282 1.07 -2.24 -27.23
CA PRO A 282 0.32 -3.33 -27.84
C PRO A 282 0.85 -3.57 -29.25
N ALA A 283 0.87 -4.83 -29.68
CA ALA A 283 1.25 -5.16 -31.04
C ALA A 283 0.37 -4.34 -32.02
N PRO A 284 0.95 -3.73 -33.07
CA PRO A 284 0.15 -3.04 -34.06
C PRO A 284 -0.87 -4.02 -34.65
N ASP A 285 -2.11 -3.57 -34.84
CA ASP A 285 -3.14 -4.37 -35.50
C ASP A 285 -2.57 -4.95 -36.81
N PRO A 286 -2.76 -6.24 -37.09
CA PRO A 286 -2.35 -6.81 -38.35
C PRO A 286 -3.00 -5.99 -39.48
N PRO A 287 -2.26 -5.67 -40.56
CA PRO A 287 -2.78 -4.85 -41.64
C PRO A 287 -4.09 -5.46 -42.14
N SER A 288 -5.17 -4.69 -42.07
CA SER A 288 -6.47 -5.12 -42.59
C SER A 288 -6.28 -5.55 -44.04
N SER A 289 -6.46 -6.83 -44.32
CA SER A 289 -6.48 -7.35 -45.68
C SER A 289 -7.70 -6.77 -46.38
N ARG A 290 -7.49 -5.70 -47.14
CA ARG A 290 -8.42 -5.23 -48.17
C ARG A 290 -8.12 -5.93 -49.49
#